data_AF-A0AA40DMX4-F1
#
_entry.id   AF-A0AA40DMX4-F1
#
_cell.length_a   1.000
_cell.length_b   1.000
_cell.length_c   1.000
_cell.angle_alpha   90.00
_cell.angle_beta   90.00
_cell.angle_gamma   90.00
#
_symmetry.space_group_name_H-M   'P 1'
#
loop_
_entity.id
_entity.type
_entity.pdbx_description
1 polymer ?
#
loop_
_entity_poly.entity_id
_entity_poly.type
_entity_poly.pdbx_seq_one_letter_code
_entity_poly.pdbx_strand_id
1 'polypeptide(L)'
;MVERDALRPSGDRRAPTAANTSAMGAGLAGTRVPNHQVSSALAMASLELEYLSASFMVDAADFFDACRPSWKWPNLTSLALTSQLLTPDRHWAAMIDKMLQAAAAAGIEMPRLETMEIWNGGEGLAALFRYQSGRCSSIYWTC
;
A
#
# COMPACT_ATOMS: atom_id res chain seq x y z
N MET A 1 -58.22 -23.09 -39.63
CA MET A 1 -58.69 -21.70 -39.73
C MET A 1 -57.46 -20.82 -39.64
N VAL A 2 -57.07 -20.27 -40.79
CA VAL A 2 -55.94 -19.34 -40.98
C VAL A 2 -56.46 -17.93 -40.70
N GLU A 3 -55.65 -17.10 -40.06
CA GLU A 3 -55.57 -15.65 -40.32
C GLU A 3 -54.20 -15.14 -39.87
N ARG A 4 -53.62 -14.29 -40.73
CA ARG A 4 -52.32 -13.64 -40.64
C ARG A 4 -52.54 -12.14 -40.41
N ASP A 5 -51.42 -11.45 -40.17
CA ASP A 5 -51.20 -10.00 -40.25
C ASP A 5 -51.61 -9.19 -39.00
N ALA A 6 -50.87 -8.19 -38.51
CA ALA A 6 -49.67 -7.54 -39.01
C ALA A 6 -49.08 -6.56 -37.95
N LEU A 7 -47.79 -6.25 -38.12
CA LEU A 7 -47.04 -5.02 -37.76
C LEU A 7 -46.71 -4.64 -36.29
N ARG A 8 -45.40 -4.44 -36.07
CA ARG A 8 -44.72 -3.78 -34.91
C ARG A 8 -44.93 -2.25 -34.94
N PRO A 9 -44.62 -1.52 -33.85
CA PRO A 9 -43.26 -0.95 -33.78
C PRO A 9 -42.62 -0.87 -32.37
N SER A 10 -41.31 -0.66 -32.45
CA SER A 10 -40.28 -0.36 -31.45
C SER A 10 -40.72 0.32 -30.13
N GLY A 11 -40.33 -0.31 -29.02
CA GLY A 11 -40.38 0.23 -27.66
C GLY A 11 -38.98 0.31 -27.05
N ASP A 12 -38.77 1.37 -26.30
CA ASP A 12 -37.50 2.04 -26.07
C ASP A 12 -36.57 1.36 -25.05
N ARG A 13 -35.28 1.64 -25.22
CA ARG A 13 -34.14 1.14 -24.48
C ARG A 13 -34.09 1.84 -23.11
N ARG A 14 -34.39 1.15 -22.00
CA ARG A 14 -33.99 1.61 -20.65
C ARG A 14 -33.50 0.45 -19.79
N ALA A 15 -32.19 0.39 -19.62
CA ALA A 15 -31.54 -0.35 -18.55
C ALA A 15 -31.92 0.25 -17.19
N PRO A 16 -32.03 -0.55 -16.12
CA PRO A 16 -32.29 -0.02 -14.79
C PRO A 16 -31.10 0.82 -14.33
N THR A 17 -31.41 2.07 -14.00
CA THR A 17 -30.52 3.07 -13.39
C THR A 17 -30.03 2.55 -12.03
N ALA A 18 -28.74 2.26 -11.94
CA ALA A 18 -28.06 2.09 -10.66
C ALA A 18 -27.91 3.47 -10.00
N ALA A 19 -28.91 3.87 -9.22
CA ALA A 19 -28.77 4.93 -8.24
C ALA A 19 -28.64 4.26 -6.87
N ASN A 20 -27.48 4.45 -6.23
CA ASN A 20 -27.30 4.76 -4.81
C ASN A 20 -25.87 4.44 -4.37
N THR A 21 -24.91 5.24 -4.84
CA THR A 21 -23.65 5.42 -4.10
C THR A 21 -23.82 6.66 -3.23
N SER A 22 -24.15 6.42 -1.96
CA SER A 22 -24.12 7.45 -0.91
C SER A 22 -22.67 7.86 -0.69
N ALA A 23 -22.23 8.90 -1.39
CA ALA A 23 -21.04 9.65 -1.06
C ALA A 23 -21.31 10.42 0.25
N MET A 24 -20.92 9.85 1.39
CA MET A 24 -20.69 10.64 2.59
C MET A 24 -19.29 11.25 2.47
N GLY A 25 -19.28 12.49 2.01
CA GLY A 25 -18.09 13.34 1.99
C GLY A 25 -17.73 13.81 3.38
N ALA A 26 -16.48 13.59 3.76
CA ALA A 26 -15.71 14.45 4.63
C ALA A 26 -14.23 14.31 4.24
N GLY A 27 -13.67 15.34 3.58
CA GLY A 27 -12.23 15.58 3.46
C GLY A 27 -11.41 14.66 2.52
N LEU A 28 -11.55 14.77 1.19
CA LEU A 28 -10.57 14.22 0.24
C LEU A 28 -9.79 15.35 -0.45
N ALA A 29 -9.03 16.11 0.32
CA ALA A 29 -7.98 16.96 -0.23
C ALA A 29 -6.69 16.14 -0.33
N GLY A 30 -6.40 15.60 -1.53
CA GLY A 30 -5.02 15.43 -1.98
C GLY A 30 -4.25 14.16 -1.59
N THR A 31 -4.87 13.06 -1.16
CA THR A 31 -4.13 11.81 -0.91
C THR A 31 -3.66 11.20 -2.23
N ARG A 32 -2.34 11.21 -2.48
CA ARG A 32 -1.75 10.47 -3.60
C ARG A 32 -1.99 8.98 -3.39
N VAL A 33 -2.48 8.30 -4.42
CA VAL A 33 -2.64 6.84 -4.42
C VAL A 33 -1.30 6.22 -4.79
N PRO A 34 -0.68 5.40 -3.93
CA PRO A 34 0.52 4.64 -4.26
C PRO A 34 0.33 3.80 -5.51
N ASN A 35 1.39 3.68 -6.29
CA ASN A 35 1.37 2.87 -7.50
C ASN A 35 2.25 1.64 -7.32
N HIS A 36 1.64 0.46 -7.38
CA HIS A 36 2.33 -0.82 -7.23
C HIS A 36 3.53 -0.99 -8.19
N GLN A 37 3.44 -0.51 -9.44
CA GLN A 37 4.55 -0.59 -10.40
C GLN A 37 5.72 0.32 -9.97
N VAL A 38 5.42 1.48 -9.40
CA VAL A 38 6.44 2.38 -8.85
C VAL A 38 7.09 1.75 -7.62
N SER A 39 6.30 1.15 -6.72
CA SER A 39 6.81 0.40 -5.56
C SER A 39 7.75 -0.74 -5.98
N SER A 40 7.35 -1.51 -6.99
CA SER A 40 8.15 -2.62 -7.54
C SER A 40 9.45 -2.14 -8.20
N ALA A 41 9.37 -1.07 -9.00
CA ALA A 41 10.54 -0.48 -9.65
C ALA A 41 11.52 0.09 -8.61
N LEU A 42 10.99 0.73 -7.56
CA LEU A 42 11.79 1.26 -6.46
C LEU A 42 12.46 0.13 -5.66
N ALA A 43 11.76 -0.99 -5.42
CA ALA A 43 12.34 -2.15 -4.76
C ALA A 43 13.54 -2.70 -5.53
N MET A 44 13.46 -2.78 -6.87
CA MET A 44 14.60 -3.16 -7.70
C MET A 44 15.74 -2.13 -7.64
N ALA A 45 15.43 -0.84 -7.75
CA ALA A 45 16.43 0.23 -7.68
C ALA A 45 17.13 0.30 -6.32
N SER A 46 16.45 -0.12 -5.24
CA SER A 46 16.96 -0.04 -3.88
C SER A 46 18.17 -0.93 -3.61
N LEU A 47 18.42 -1.96 -4.44
CA LEU A 47 19.50 -2.94 -4.26
C LEU A 47 20.90 -2.31 -4.23
N GLU A 48 21.07 -1.16 -4.89
CA GLU A 48 22.35 -0.47 -5.02
C GLU A 48 22.48 0.76 -4.10
N LEU A 49 21.41 1.12 -3.38
CA LEU A 49 21.37 2.34 -2.57
C LEU A 49 21.93 2.12 -1.16
N GLU A 50 22.45 3.21 -0.58
CA GLU A 50 22.82 3.28 0.84
C GLU A 50 21.66 3.84 1.69
N TYR A 51 20.95 4.85 1.16
CA TYR A 51 19.81 5.49 1.82
C TYR A 51 18.62 5.49 0.87
N LEU A 52 17.45 5.08 1.37
CA LEU A 52 16.20 5.15 0.64
C LEU A 52 15.10 5.74 1.52
N SER A 53 14.48 6.82 1.06
CA SER A 53 13.23 7.35 1.60
C SER A 53 12.24 7.60 0.48
N ALA A 54 11.04 7.04 0.61
CA ALA A 54 9.97 7.25 -0.35
C ALA A 54 8.61 7.26 0.36
N SER A 55 7.82 8.30 0.08
CA SER A 55 6.57 8.56 0.79
C SER A 55 5.43 8.87 -0.17
N PHE A 56 4.24 8.36 0.15
CA PHE A 56 2.94 8.58 -0.51
C PHE A 56 2.81 8.20 -1.99
N MET A 57 3.92 7.98 -2.71
CA MET A 57 3.95 7.48 -4.10
C MET A 57 4.15 5.96 -4.19
N VAL A 58 4.68 5.38 -3.12
CA VAL A 58 4.91 3.94 -2.96
C VAL A 58 4.25 3.46 -1.68
N ASP A 59 3.90 2.17 -1.66
CA ASP A 59 3.43 1.49 -0.46
C ASP A 59 4.47 0.45 -0.03
N ALA A 60 4.75 0.38 1.27
CA ALA A 60 5.70 -0.57 1.82
C ALA A 60 5.24 -2.02 1.59
N ALA A 61 3.94 -2.32 1.60
CA ALA A 61 3.43 -3.66 1.33
C ALA A 61 3.78 -4.09 -0.09
N ASP A 62 3.53 -3.25 -1.09
CA ASP A 62 3.87 -3.52 -2.49
C ASP A 62 5.39 -3.59 -2.70
N PHE A 63 6.16 -2.73 -2.01
CA PHE A 63 7.62 -2.73 -2.06
C PHE A 63 8.19 -4.07 -1.59
N PHE A 64 7.75 -4.56 -0.42
CA PHE A 64 8.26 -5.80 0.15
C PHE A 64 7.69 -7.05 -0.55
N ASP A 65 6.48 -7.02 -1.10
CA ASP A 65 5.92 -8.13 -1.89
C ASP A 65 6.68 -8.32 -3.23
N ALA A 66 7.25 -7.24 -3.77
CA ALA A 66 8.10 -7.31 -4.97
C ALA A 66 9.51 -7.89 -4.71
N CYS A 67 9.97 -7.93 -3.46
CA CYS A 67 11.29 -8.44 -3.09
C CYS A 67 11.41 -9.94 -3.36
N ARG A 68 12.54 -10.35 -3.95
CA ARG A 68 12.82 -11.76 -4.25
C ARG A 68 13.80 -12.36 -3.24
N PRO A 69 13.72 -13.67 -2.94
CA PRO A 69 14.64 -14.31 -1.98
C PRO A 69 16.14 -14.20 -2.34
N SER A 70 16.46 -14.00 -3.62
CA SER A 70 17.85 -13.83 -4.09
C SER A 70 18.38 -12.41 -3.96
N TRP A 71 17.52 -11.43 -3.61
CA TRP A 71 17.91 -10.03 -3.49
C TRP A 71 18.69 -9.79 -2.21
N LYS A 72 19.72 -8.97 -2.33
CA LYS A 72 20.59 -8.56 -1.23
C LYS A 72 20.83 -7.07 -1.34
N TRP A 73 20.93 -6.41 -0.20
CA TRP A 73 21.17 -4.97 -0.11
C TRP A 73 22.52 -4.73 0.61
N PRO A 74 23.64 -4.92 -0.10
CA PRO A 74 24.97 -4.90 0.54
C PRO A 74 25.32 -3.55 1.17
N ASN A 75 24.69 -2.46 0.70
CA ASN A 75 25.02 -1.09 1.09
C ASN A 75 23.92 -0.40 1.90
N LEU A 76 22.68 -0.89 1.90
CA LEU A 76 21.55 -0.15 2.47
C LEU A 76 21.68 -0.05 3.99
N THR A 77 21.77 1.17 4.50
CA THR A 77 21.87 1.50 5.93
C THR A 77 20.57 2.10 6.47
N SER A 78 19.81 2.80 5.63
CA SER A 78 18.56 3.46 6.03
C SER A 78 17.46 3.24 5.01
N LEU A 79 16.29 2.82 5.50
CA LEU A 79 15.08 2.64 4.71
C LEU A 79 13.89 3.32 5.40
N ALA A 80 13.21 4.22 4.71
CA ALA A 80 11.97 4.84 5.18
C ALA A 80 10.88 4.76 4.10
N LEU A 81 9.77 4.09 4.41
CA LEU A 81 8.65 3.89 3.49
C LEU A 81 7.31 4.26 4.16
N THR A 82 6.35 4.70 3.37
CA THR A 82 4.96 4.83 3.83
C THR A 82 4.14 3.58 3.56
N SER A 83 3.14 3.29 4.39
CA SER A 83 2.10 2.31 4.05
C SER A 83 0.70 2.77 4.44
N GLN A 84 -0.25 2.65 3.51
CA GLN A 84 -1.66 2.92 3.77
C GLN A 84 -2.29 1.89 4.71
N LEU A 85 -1.63 0.75 4.97
CA LEU A 85 -2.10 -0.25 5.92
C LEU A 85 -2.03 0.23 7.38
N LEU A 86 -1.12 1.15 7.70
CA LEU A 86 -0.95 1.67 9.06
C LEU A 86 -2.04 2.71 9.37
N THR A 87 -3.26 2.22 9.58
CA THR A 87 -4.44 3.00 9.99
C THR A 87 -5.05 2.37 11.25
N PRO A 88 -5.94 3.07 11.99
CA PRO A 88 -6.58 2.52 13.19
C PRO A 88 -7.58 1.39 12.87
N ASP A 89 -7.83 1.13 11.59
CA ASP A 89 -8.77 0.12 11.13
C ASP A 89 -8.20 -1.30 11.31
N ARG A 90 -8.86 -2.08 12.17
CA ARG A 90 -8.47 -3.45 12.51
C ARG A 90 -8.62 -4.44 11.37
N HIS A 91 -9.36 -4.10 10.29
CA HIS A 91 -9.49 -4.97 9.12
C HIS A 91 -8.14 -5.26 8.46
N TRP A 92 -7.15 -4.37 8.63
CA TRP A 92 -5.83 -4.50 8.01
C TRP A 92 -4.83 -5.31 8.85
N ALA A 93 -5.19 -5.81 10.04
CA ALA A 93 -4.25 -6.46 10.94
C ALA A 93 -3.44 -7.59 10.28
N ALA A 94 -4.10 -8.49 9.54
CA ALA A 94 -3.42 -9.58 8.84
C ALA A 94 -2.48 -9.08 7.73
N MET A 95 -2.83 -7.98 7.05
CA MET A 95 -1.99 -7.38 6.01
C MET A 95 -0.79 -6.65 6.61
N ILE A 96 -0.97 -6.00 7.76
CA ILE A 96 0.12 -5.39 8.55
C ILE A 96 1.10 -6.49 8.97
N ASP A 97 0.60 -7.61 9.52
CA ASP A 97 1.46 -8.74 9.93
C ASP A 97 2.25 -9.29 8.73
N LYS A 98 1.58 -9.50 7.58
CA LYS A 98 2.24 -9.93 6.34
C LYS A 98 3.33 -8.95 5.91
N MET A 99 3.03 -7.64 5.90
CA MET A 99 3.98 -6.60 5.51
C MET A 99 5.19 -6.57 6.46
N LEU A 100 4.98 -6.65 7.77
CA LEU A 100 6.05 -6.63 8.76
C LEU A 100 6.92 -7.89 8.70
N GLN A 101 6.33 -9.06 8.43
CA GLN A 101 7.09 -10.29 8.18
C GLN A 101 7.96 -10.18 6.93
N ALA A 102 7.42 -9.62 5.83
CA ALA A 102 8.18 -9.39 4.60
C ALA A 102 9.30 -8.36 4.81
N ALA A 103 9.03 -7.30 5.57
CA ALA A 103 10.03 -6.31 5.96
C ALA A 103 11.16 -6.94 6.79
N ALA A 104 10.82 -7.81 7.75
CA ALA A 104 11.81 -8.55 8.54
C ALA A 104 12.65 -9.49 7.67
N ALA A 105 12.03 -10.23 6.75
CA ALA A 105 12.74 -11.10 5.82
C ALA A 105 13.72 -10.32 4.92
N ALA A 106 13.31 -9.15 4.42
CA ALA A 106 14.19 -8.27 3.65
C ALA A 106 15.32 -7.69 4.52
N GLY A 107 15.01 -7.32 5.77
CA GLY A 107 16.00 -6.79 6.73
C GLY A 107 17.13 -7.77 7.07
N ILE A 108 16.85 -9.07 7.10
CA ILE A 108 17.89 -10.12 7.24
C ILE A 108 18.91 -10.05 6.08
N GLU A 109 18.47 -9.60 4.91
CA GLU A 109 19.28 -9.50 3.69
C GLU A 109 19.91 -8.11 3.48
N MET A 110 19.82 -7.25 4.48
CA MET A 110 20.43 -5.91 4.53
C MET A 110 21.50 -5.88 5.63
N PRO A 111 22.71 -6.42 5.41
CA PRO A 111 23.71 -6.63 6.47
C PRO A 111 24.23 -5.34 7.13
N ARG A 112 24.04 -4.19 6.48
CA ARG A 112 24.46 -2.87 6.99
C ARG A 112 23.28 -2.02 7.49
N LEU A 113 22.08 -2.59 7.58
CA LEU A 113 20.89 -1.85 7.97
C LEU A 113 21.02 -1.34 9.40
N GLU A 114 20.95 -0.02 9.54
CA GLU A 114 20.95 0.67 10.82
C GLU A 114 19.55 1.11 11.22
N THR A 115 18.70 1.48 10.27
CA THR A 115 17.33 1.95 10.53
C THR A 115 16.38 1.52 9.42
N MET A 116 15.22 0.99 9.80
CA MET A 116 14.09 0.79 8.91
C MET A 116 12.83 1.36 9.54
N GLU A 117 12.17 2.27 8.83
CA GLU A 117 10.95 2.96 9.25
C GLU A 117 9.82 2.68 8.25
N ILE A 118 8.69 2.22 8.77
CA ILE A 118 7.44 2.09 8.01
C ILE A 118 6.41 2.94 8.74
N TRP A 119 5.89 3.96 8.08
CA TRP A 119 5.03 4.93 8.74
C TRP A 119 3.82 5.32 7.91
N ASN A 120 2.84 5.92 8.59
CA ASN A 120 1.75 6.62 7.94
C ASN A 120 1.37 7.83 8.77
N GLY A 121 1.05 8.93 8.10
CA GLY A 121 0.79 10.22 8.72
C GLY A 121 -0.29 10.97 7.97
N GLY A 122 -1.24 11.54 8.72
CA GLY A 122 -2.34 12.33 8.20
C GLY A 122 -3.06 13.07 9.32
N GLU A 123 -4.13 13.78 8.99
CA GLU A 123 -4.94 14.46 9.99
C GLU A 123 -5.53 13.43 10.97
N GLY A 124 -5.19 13.56 12.27
CA GLY A 124 -5.62 12.64 13.31
C GLY A 124 -5.02 11.22 13.22
N LEU A 125 -3.99 11.01 12.39
CA LEU A 125 -3.35 9.71 12.19
C LEU A 125 -1.82 9.83 12.25
N ALA A 126 -1.19 9.11 13.17
CA ALA A 126 0.25 8.91 13.17
C ALA A 126 0.59 7.49 13.63
N ALA A 127 1.27 6.74 12.77
CA ALA A 127 1.74 5.40 13.08
C ALA A 127 3.17 5.21 12.58
N LEU A 128 4.03 4.61 13.41
CA LEU A 128 5.40 4.25 13.04
C LEU A 128 5.76 2.87 13.56
N PHE A 129 6.23 2.03 12.65
CA PHE A 129 7.09 0.90 12.97
C PHE A 129 8.55 1.30 12.72
N ARG A 130 9.43 1.05 13.70
CA ARG A 130 10.87 1.32 13.54
C ARG A 130 11.72 0.14 14.03
N TYR A 131 12.59 -0.32 13.14
CA TYR A 131 13.76 -1.12 13.48
C TYR A 131 14.98 -0.22 13.58
N GLN A 132 15.86 -0.48 14.56
CA GLN A 132 17.13 0.20 14.72
C GLN A 132 18.20 -0.79 15.20
N SER A 133 19.36 -0.83 14.55
CA SER A 133 20.47 -1.70 14.98
C SER A 133 21.24 -1.07 16.15
N GLY A 134 21.78 -1.88 17.06
CA GLY A 134 22.57 -1.42 18.22
C GLY A 134 21.77 -0.76 19.36
N ARG A 135 20.45 -0.58 19.23
CA ARG A 135 19.52 -0.22 20.32
C ARG A 135 18.30 -1.12 20.27
N CYS A 136 17.67 -1.37 21.42
CA CYS A 136 16.47 -2.19 21.52
C CYS A 136 15.40 -1.71 20.52
N SER A 137 14.94 -2.57 19.61
CA SER A 137 13.87 -2.25 18.66
C SER A 137 12.59 -1.88 19.43
N SER A 138 12.05 -0.69 19.22
CA SER A 138 10.84 -0.22 19.89
C SER A 138 9.73 0.08 18.88
N ILE A 139 8.54 -0.47 19.13
CA ILE A 139 7.30 -0.13 18.42
C ILE A 139 6.55 0.87 19.29
N TYR A 140 6.21 2.04 18.75
CA TYR A 140 5.41 3.04 19.46
C TYR A 140 4.19 3.48 18.64
N TRP A 141 3.06 3.58 19.31
CA TRP A 141 1.80 4.07 18.76
C TRP A 141 1.42 5.32 19.52
N THR A 142 1.25 6.45 18.83
CA THR A 142 0.77 7.70 19.44
C THR A 142 -0.57 8.04 18.80
N CYS A 143 -1.64 7.94 19.58
CA CYS A 143 -2.97 8.43 19.24
C CYS A 143 -3.15 9.88 19.66
#